data_AF-A0A161HGK2-F1
#
_entry.id   AF-A0A161HGK2-F1
#
_cell.length_a   1.000
_cell.length_b   1.000
_cell.length_c   1.000
_cell.angle_alpha   90.00
_cell.angle_beta   90.00
_cell.angle_gamma   90.00
#
_symmetry.space_group_name_H-M   'P 1'
#
loop_
_entity.id
_entity.type
_entity.pdbx_description
1 polymer ?
#
loop_
_entity_poly.entity_id
_entity_poly.type
_entity_poly.pdbx_seq_one_letter_code
_entity_poly.pdbx_strand_id
1 'polypeptide(L)'
;MATVNFRRIDVDALDPDNAPSEDVYPQFPPVSIQEVTQIGSEAKSALSKGNFSSSLKLLLGSPPYGGDAQTKVRLLFWLLATFWCDL
;
A
#
# COMPACT_ATOMS: atom_id res chain seq x y z
N MET A 1 2.19 -48.25 -11.31
CA MET A 1 2.04 -47.77 -9.93
C MET A 1 2.32 -46.28 -9.97
N ALA A 2 1.38 -45.43 -9.54
CA ALA A 2 1.48 -43.99 -9.74
C ALA A 2 2.80 -43.44 -9.16
N THR A 3 3.61 -42.82 -10.00
CA THR A 3 4.92 -42.22 -9.70
C THR A 3 4.81 -40.88 -8.96
N VAL A 4 3.61 -40.46 -8.60
CA VAL A 4 3.32 -39.16 -8.00
C VAL A 4 3.37 -39.27 -6.48
N ASN A 5 4.30 -38.52 -5.86
CA ASN A 5 4.44 -38.46 -4.42
C ASN A 5 3.31 -37.63 -3.81
N PHE A 6 2.29 -38.31 -3.27
CA PHE A 6 1.08 -37.71 -2.71
C PHE A 6 1.32 -36.73 -1.55
N ARG A 7 2.50 -36.76 -0.91
CA ARG A 7 2.85 -35.81 0.17
C ARG A 7 3.29 -34.44 -0.33
N ARG A 8 3.49 -34.27 -1.65
CA ARG A 8 3.93 -33.00 -2.26
C ARG A 8 2.79 -32.20 -2.87
N ILE A 9 1.57 -32.73 -2.83
CA ILE A 9 0.38 -32.05 -3.33
C ILE A 9 -0.03 -31.03 -2.25
N ASP A 10 -0.14 -29.76 -2.65
CA ASP A 10 -0.68 -28.70 -1.80
C ASP A 10 -2.21 -28.84 -1.76
N VAL A 11 -2.72 -29.48 -0.71
CA VAL A 11 -4.15 -29.77 -0.55
C VAL A 11 -4.91 -28.52 -0.07
N ASP A 12 -4.23 -27.61 0.62
CA ASP A 12 -4.82 -26.37 1.17
C ASP A 12 -5.15 -25.37 0.05
N ALA A 13 -4.46 -25.44 -1.08
CA ALA A 13 -4.77 -24.67 -2.28
C ALA A 13 -6.11 -25.08 -2.95
N LEU A 14 -6.67 -26.24 -2.60
CA LEU A 14 -7.91 -26.77 -3.16
C LEU A 14 -9.09 -26.67 -2.18
N ASP A 15 -8.89 -26.09 -1.00
CA ASP A 15 -9.93 -25.92 0.01
C ASP A 15 -10.91 -24.81 -0.42
N PRO A 16 -12.21 -25.10 -0.60
CA PRO A 16 -13.22 -24.10 -0.96
C PRO A 16 -13.46 -23.05 0.13
N ASP A 17 -13.05 -23.29 1.38
CA ASP A 17 -13.12 -22.30 2.47
C ASP A 17 -11.91 -21.35 2.44
N ASN A 18 -10.90 -21.63 1.62
CA ASN A 18 -9.78 -20.74 1.37
C ASN A 18 -10.25 -19.63 0.43
N ALA A 19 -10.77 -18.54 1.01
CA ALA A 19 -11.22 -17.39 0.25
C ALA A 19 -10.09 -16.94 -0.70
N PRO A 20 -10.32 -16.90 -2.02
CA PRO A 20 -9.31 -16.40 -2.94
C PRO A 20 -8.96 -14.98 -2.52
N SER A 21 -7.67 -14.65 -2.55
CA SER A 21 -7.15 -13.34 -2.12
C SER A 21 -7.87 -12.17 -2.80
N GLU A 22 -8.42 -12.40 -3.99
CA GLU A 22 -9.21 -11.47 -4.80
C GLU A 22 -10.56 -11.11 -4.18
N ASP A 23 -11.20 -12.01 -3.41
CA ASP A 23 -12.46 -11.76 -2.71
C ASP A 23 -12.26 -11.05 -1.35
N VAL A 24 -11.02 -11.08 -0.82
CA VAL A 24 -10.68 -10.51 0.50
C VAL A 24 -10.38 -9.01 0.42
N TYR A 25 -9.95 -8.49 -0.74
CA TYR A 25 -9.61 -7.07 -0.90
C TYR A 25 -10.70 -6.32 -1.67
N PRO A 26 -11.23 -5.20 -1.13
CA PRO A 26 -12.13 -4.35 -1.89
C PRO A 26 -11.42 -3.83 -3.15
N GLN A 27 -12.09 -3.87 -4.30
CA GLN A 27 -11.54 -3.33 -5.53
C GLN A 27 -11.52 -1.80 -5.47
N PHE A 28 -10.36 -1.23 -5.19
CA PHE A 28 -10.12 0.20 -5.25
C PHE A 28 -9.50 0.59 -6.60
N PRO A 29 -9.81 1.78 -7.13
CA PRO A 29 -9.13 2.28 -8.32
C PRO A 29 -7.61 2.30 -8.08
N PRO A 30 -6.82 1.86 -9.07
CA PRO A 30 -5.37 1.89 -8.95
C PRO A 30 -4.90 3.34 -8.85
N VAL A 31 -4.15 3.65 -7.80
CA VAL A 31 -3.53 4.96 -7.62
C VAL A 31 -2.19 4.97 -8.33
N SER A 32 -1.91 6.03 -9.08
CA SER A 32 -0.67 6.17 -9.83
C SER A 32 0.49 6.67 -8.95
N ILE A 33 1.72 6.28 -9.30
CA ILE A 33 2.93 6.82 -8.66
C ILE A 33 3.01 8.35 -8.79
N GLN A 34 2.55 8.88 -9.93
CA GLN A 34 2.59 10.30 -10.25
C GLN A 34 1.76 11.12 -9.25
N GLU A 35 0.53 10.68 -8.97
CA GLU A 35 -0.35 11.31 -7.98
C GLU A 35 0.27 11.29 -6.58
N VAL A 36 0.83 10.15 -6.16
CA VAL A 36 1.50 10.04 -4.85
C VAL A 36 2.73 10.94 -4.77
N THR A 37 3.50 11.10 -5.85
CA THR A 37 4.64 12.03 -5.86
C THR A 37 4.20 13.49 -5.80
N GLN A 38 3.12 13.85 -6.48
CA GLN A 38 2.54 15.19 -6.45
C GLN A 38 2.10 15.54 -5.01
N ILE A 39 1.30 14.67 -4.41
CA ILE A 39 0.83 14.76 -3.02
C ILE A 39 2.00 14.87 -2.04
N GLY A 40 3.04 14.06 -2.23
CA GLY A 40 4.25 14.11 -1.41
C GLY A 40 5.00 15.45 -1.51
N SER A 41 5.07 16.04 -2.71
CA SER A 41 5.68 17.36 -2.92
C SER A 41 4.89 18.48 -2.22
N GLU A 42 3.57 18.42 -2.27
CA GLU A 42 2.67 19.36 -1.59
C GLU A 42 2.79 19.22 -0.07
N ALA A 43 2.81 17.98 0.43
CA ALA A 43 3.04 17.67 1.83
C ALA A 43 4.39 18.24 2.30
N LYS A 44 5.46 18.10 1.49
CA LYS A 44 6.78 18.70 1.80
C LYS A 44 6.71 20.23 1.88
N SER A 45 6.00 20.88 0.97
CA SER A 45 5.81 22.34 1.02
C SER A 45 5.05 22.78 2.27
N ALA A 46 4.03 22.02 2.69
CA ALA A 46 3.29 22.26 3.92
C ALA A 46 4.15 22.06 5.17
N LEU A 47 5.02 21.04 5.18
CA LEU A 47 6.01 20.81 6.24
C LEU A 47 6.99 21.98 6.35
N SER A 48 7.53 22.49 5.24
CA SER A 48 8.44 23.64 5.25
C SER A 48 7.80 24.91 5.81
N LYS A 49 6.47 25.00 5.83
CA LYS A 49 5.70 26.11 6.43
C LYS A 49 5.36 25.86 7.90
N GLY A 50 5.82 24.76 8.50
CA GLY A 50 5.54 24.37 9.88
C GLY A 50 4.13 23.80 10.10
N ASN A 51 3.41 23.44 9.03
CA ASN A 51 2.03 22.97 9.12
C ASN A 51 1.93 21.43 8.97
N PHE A 52 2.30 20.73 10.04
CA PHE A 52 2.35 19.27 10.10
C PHE A 52 0.97 18.59 10.10
N SER A 53 -0.03 19.17 10.77
CA SER A 53 -1.37 18.56 10.83
C SER A 53 -2.02 18.52 9.45
N SER A 54 -1.78 19.54 8.62
CA SER A 54 -2.35 19.61 7.28
C SER A 54 -1.66 18.64 6.31
N SER A 55 -0.34 18.46 6.41
CA SER A 55 0.39 17.51 5.56
C SER A 55 -0.01 16.05 5.86
N LEU A 56 -0.22 15.71 7.14
CA LEU A 56 -0.71 14.39 7.56
C LEU A 56 -2.11 14.10 7.02
N LYS A 57 -3.03 15.07 7.11
CA LYS A 57 -4.38 14.93 6.55
C LYS A 57 -4.35 14.71 5.03
N LEU A 58 -3.42 15.39 4.34
CA LEU A 58 -3.26 15.29 2.89
C LEU A 58 -2.73 13.90 2.49
N LEU A 59 -1.75 13.36 3.23
CA LEU A 59 -1.20 12.02 2.98
C LEU A 59 -2.17 10.89 3.34
N LEU A 60 -2.89 11.01 4.46
CA LEU A 60 -3.84 9.99 4.92
C LEU A 60 -5.17 10.01 4.16
N GLY A 61 -5.47 11.10 3.44
CA GLY A 61 -6.69 11.23 2.65
C GLY A 61 -6.72 10.38 1.38
N SER A 62 -5.57 9.93 0.88
CA SER A 62 -5.47 9.15 -0.36
C SER A 62 -4.56 7.92 -0.22
N PRO A 63 -4.96 6.90 0.57
CA PRO A 63 -4.20 5.67 0.72
C PRO A 63 -4.18 4.85 -0.59
N PRO A 64 -3.01 4.36 -1.06
CA PRO A 64 -2.85 3.66 -2.33
C PRO A 64 -3.20 2.17 -2.21
N TYR A 65 -4.43 1.85 -1.83
CA TYR A 65 -4.87 0.46 -1.65
C TYR A 65 -4.78 -0.36 -2.95
N GLY A 66 -5.17 0.24 -4.08
CA GLY A 66 -5.08 -0.36 -5.42
C GLY A 66 -3.76 -0.12 -6.16
N GLY A 67 -2.80 0.59 -5.55
CA GLY A 67 -1.50 0.88 -6.17
C GLY A 67 -0.54 -0.32 -6.12
N ASP A 68 0.45 -0.32 -7.00
CA ASP A 68 1.54 -1.29 -6.99
C ASP A 68 2.39 -1.16 -5.72
N ALA A 69 3.24 -2.16 -5.47
CA ALA A 69 4.11 -2.19 -4.30
C ALA A 69 5.01 -0.94 -4.20
N GLN A 70 5.47 -0.38 -5.33
CA GLN A 70 6.30 0.83 -5.30
C GLN A 70 5.50 2.07 -4.92
N THR A 71 4.25 2.21 -5.40
CA THR A 71 3.35 3.30 -4.97
C THR A 71 3.15 3.29 -3.45
N LYS A 72 2.94 2.11 -2.86
CA LYS A 72 2.76 1.95 -1.39
C LYS A 72 4.01 2.36 -0.63
N VAL A 73 5.19 1.89 -1.06
CA VAL A 73 6.48 2.25 -0.45
C VAL A 73 6.73 3.76 -0.56
N ARG A 74 6.37 4.37 -1.69
CA ARG A 74 6.55 5.80 -1.92
C ARG A 74 5.71 6.66 -0.98
N LEU A 75 4.44 6.31 -0.76
CA LEU A 75 3.59 7.02 0.19
C LEU A 75 4.11 6.84 1.63
N LEU A 76 4.51 5.62 1.99
CA LEU A 76 5.08 5.32 3.30
C LEU A 76 6.33 6.16 3.58
N PHE A 77 7.21 6.31 2.58
CA PHE A 77 8.40 7.15 2.68
C PHE A 77 8.05 8.61 3.01
N TRP A 78 7.05 9.19 2.35
CA TRP A 78 6.59 10.55 2.65
C TRP A 78 6.01 10.68 4.06
N LEU A 79 5.26 9.68 4.51
CA LEU A 79 4.68 9.64 5.84
C LEU A 79 5.77 9.58 6.93
N LEU A 80 6.78 8.72 6.74
CA LEU A 80 7.95 8.68 7.63
C LEU A 80 8.73 10.00 7.63
N ALA A 81 8.88 10.65 6.48
CA ALA A 81 9.53 11.95 6.39
C ALA A 81 8.78 13.04 7.19
N THR A 82 7.44 13.00 7.26
CA THR A 82 6.68 13.91 8.13
C THR A 82 6.95 13.66 9.60
N PHE A 83 7.10 12.40 10.01
CA PHE A 83 7.31 11.99 11.41
C PHE A 83 8.73 12.25 11.90
N TRP A 84 9.73 12.16 11.01
CA TRP A 84 11.14 12.28 11.38
C TRP A 84 11.68 13.72 11.28
N CYS A 85 10.90 14.66 10.76
CA CYS A 85 11.30 16.07 10.66
C CYS A 85 11.14 16.86 11.98
N ASP A 86 10.52 16.25 13.01
CA ASP A 86 10.32 16.84 14.35
C ASP A 86 11.38 16.39 15.38
N LEU A 87 12.33 15.52 15.02
CA LEU A 87 13.50 15.16 15.84
C LEU A 87 14.78 15.86 15.34
#